data_AF-A0A1R3JDM2-F1
#
_entry.id   AF-A0A1R3JDM2-F1
#
_cell.length_a   1.000
_cell.length_b   1.000
_cell.length_c   1.000
_cell.angle_alpha   90.00
_cell.angle_beta   90.00
_cell.angle_gamma   90.00
#
_symmetry.space_group_name_H-M   'P 1'
#
loop_
_entity.id
_entity.type
_entity.pdbx_description
1 polymer ?
#
loop_
_entity_poly.entity_id
_entity_poly.type
_entity_poly.pdbx_seq_one_letter_code
_entity_poly.pdbx_strand_id
1 'polypeptide(L)'
;MMKQRNIYVDCVDTPELLMHDYEDQENPIISLHAILGISGYQTMRVEGKIKPLEVVMLVDSGSTHNFLDYNLAKVLKLPYKRGFRKEVTVANREAICTADYYKGVEWPVQSVRFITNFFILPLHGCDAVLGVQ
;
A
#
# COMPACT_ATOMS: atom_id res chain seq x y z
N MET A 1 11.16 7.30 -26.66
CA MET A 1 11.21 7.90 -25.32
C MET A 1 9.82 7.75 -24.70
N MET A 2 9.64 6.76 -23.83
CA MET A 2 8.34 6.52 -23.17
C MET A 2 8.16 7.54 -22.04
N LYS A 3 7.07 8.32 -22.10
CA LYS A 3 6.64 9.17 -21.00
C LYS A 3 6.18 8.27 -19.85
N GLN A 4 6.88 8.30 -18.72
CA GLN A 4 6.32 7.87 -17.44
C GLN A 4 5.11 8.76 -17.15
N ARG A 5 3.91 8.16 -17.12
CA ARG A 5 2.71 8.84 -16.62
C ARG A 5 2.90 8.98 -15.10
N ASN A 6 2.92 10.20 -14.59
CA ASN A 6 2.75 10.45 -13.15
C ASN A 6 1.40 9.86 -12.72
N ILE A 7 1.43 8.85 -11.85
CA ILE A 7 0.25 8.19 -11.27
C ILE A 7 -0.16 8.88 -9.95
N TYR A 8 0.59 9.88 -9.51
CA TYR A 8 0.30 10.69 -8.33
C TYR A 8 -0.87 11.63 -8.64
N VAL A 9 -1.95 11.50 -7.87
CA VAL A 9 -3.09 12.42 -7.91
C VAL A 9 -2.82 13.50 -6.88
N ASP A 10 -2.62 14.73 -7.34
CA ASP A 10 -2.54 15.90 -6.46
C ASP A 10 -3.87 16.06 -5.69
N CYS A 11 -3.77 16.27 -4.39
CA CYS A 11 -4.90 16.24 -3.46
C CYS A 11 -5.85 17.47 -3.54
N VAL A 12 -5.72 18.32 -4.57
CA VAL A 12 -6.38 19.64 -4.62
C VAL A 12 -7.78 19.62 -5.26
N ASP A 13 -8.14 18.58 -6.02
CA ASP A 13 -9.42 18.54 -6.74
C ASP A 13 -10.20 17.25 -6.46
N THR A 14 -11.07 17.21 -5.43
CA THR A 14 -12.32 16.40 -5.43
C THR A 14 -13.12 16.54 -4.13
N PRO A 15 -14.47 16.42 -4.16
CA PRO A 15 -15.31 16.56 -2.99
C PRO A 15 -15.06 15.44 -1.96
N GLU A 16 -14.93 15.83 -0.69
CA GLU A 16 -14.80 14.93 0.46
C GLU A 16 -16.03 14.01 0.58
N LEU A 17 -15.87 12.75 0.19
CA LEU A 17 -16.79 11.69 0.60
C LEU A 17 -16.33 11.18 1.96
N LEU A 18 -17.04 11.63 3.00
CA LEU A 18 -16.68 11.42 4.39
C LEU A 18 -16.79 9.94 4.84
N MET A 19 -15.87 9.65 5.75
CA MET A 19 -15.59 8.39 6.43
C MET A 19 -16.80 7.89 7.25
N HIS A 20 -17.03 6.57 7.24
CA HIS A 20 -17.81 5.92 8.30
C HIS A 20 -17.07 4.78 9.02
N ASP A 21 -15.91 4.30 8.55
CA ASP A 21 -15.31 3.08 9.13
C ASP A 21 -13.75 3.06 9.32
N TYR A 22 -13.00 4.15 9.23
CA TYR A 22 -11.56 4.16 9.61
C TYR A 22 -11.32 5.14 10.74
N GLU A 23 -10.99 4.63 11.93
CA GLU A 23 -10.82 5.45 13.15
C GLU A 23 -9.37 5.89 13.41
N ASP A 24 -8.43 5.71 12.48
CA ASP A 24 -7.07 6.25 12.65
C ASP A 24 -7.03 7.75 12.39
N GLN A 25 -6.82 8.52 13.46
CA GLN A 25 -6.68 9.98 13.45
C GLN A 25 -5.45 10.48 12.69
N GLU A 26 -4.46 9.61 12.44
CA GLU A 26 -3.24 9.95 11.71
C GLU A 26 -3.25 9.43 10.26
N ASN A 27 -2.61 10.19 9.37
CA ASN A 27 -2.40 9.81 7.97
C ASN A 27 -1.38 8.66 7.88
N PRO A 28 -1.63 7.64 7.04
CA PRO A 28 -0.66 6.58 6.80
C PRO A 28 0.66 7.15 6.29
N ILE A 29 1.78 6.59 6.75
CA ILE A 29 3.12 6.98 6.35
C ILE A 29 3.76 5.80 5.64
N ILE A 30 4.32 6.06 4.46
CA ILE A 30 5.17 5.11 3.74
C ILE A 30 6.60 5.64 3.68
N SER A 31 7.57 4.75 3.96
CA SER A 31 8.98 5.12 3.87
C SER A 31 9.41 5.37 2.42
N LEU A 32 10.44 6.20 2.26
CA LEU A 32 11.02 6.47 0.94
C LEU A 32 11.63 5.20 0.31
N HIS A 33 12.18 4.31 1.14
CA HIS A 33 12.75 3.04 0.66
C HIS A 33 11.68 2.13 0.06
N ALA A 34 10.52 2.06 0.72
CA ALA A 34 9.38 1.28 0.29
C ALA A 34 8.77 1.81 -1.02
N ILE A 35 8.52 3.13 -1.11
CA ILE A 35 7.89 3.70 -2.31
C ILE A 35 8.81 3.64 -3.54
N LEU A 36 10.12 3.85 -3.38
CA LEU A 36 11.09 3.77 -4.48
C LEU A 36 11.46 2.34 -4.86
N GLY A 37 11.06 1.34 -4.06
CA GLY A 37 11.35 -0.05 -4.35
C GLY A 37 12.81 -0.42 -4.23
N ILE A 38 13.56 0.29 -3.38
CA ILE A 38 14.98 0.03 -3.17
C ILE A 38 15.13 -1.41 -2.69
N SER A 39 15.88 -2.19 -3.45
CA SER A 39 16.14 -3.61 -3.17
C SER A 39 17.64 -3.85 -3.04
N GLY A 40 18.02 -4.74 -2.13
CA GLY A 40 19.42 -5.06 -1.85
C GLY A 40 19.56 -5.81 -0.52
N TYR A 41 20.79 -6.15 -0.13
CA TYR A 41 21.08 -6.92 1.08
C TYR A 41 20.66 -6.24 2.41
N GLN A 42 20.24 -4.98 2.36
CA GLN A 42 19.82 -4.20 3.53
C GLN A 42 18.30 -4.18 3.73
N THR A 43 17.53 -4.92 2.92
CA THR A 43 16.07 -5.00 3.07
C THR A 43 15.63 -6.41 3.44
N MET A 44 14.59 -6.50 4.27
CA MET A 44 13.96 -7.77 4.60
C MET A 44 12.73 -7.96 3.70
N ARG A 45 12.66 -9.12 3.06
CA ARG A 45 11.55 -9.51 2.20
C ARG A 45 11.01 -10.87 2.58
N VAL A 46 9.71 -11.01 2.44
CA VAL A 46 9.00 -12.26 2.71
C VAL A 46 8.21 -12.63 1.48
N GLU A 47 8.39 -13.87 1.04
CA GLU A 47 7.56 -14.49 0.02
C GLU A 47 6.30 -15.02 0.67
N GLY A 48 5.15 -14.67 0.11
CA GLY A 48 3.85 -15.11 0.60
C GLY A 48 2.86 -15.30 -0.52
N LYS A 49 1.59 -15.48 -0.14
CA LYS A 49 0.50 -15.58 -1.10
C LYS A 49 -0.62 -14.63 -0.70
N ILE A 50 -1.19 -13.92 -1.67
CA ILE A 50 -2.46 -13.21 -1.51
C ILE A 50 -3.43 -13.82 -2.52
N LYS A 51 -4.49 -14.45 -2.01
CA LYS A 51 -5.36 -15.33 -2.83
C LYS A 51 -4.50 -16.38 -3.58
N PRO A 52 -4.62 -16.66 -4.91
CA PRO A 52 -3.75 -17.64 -5.55
C PRO A 52 -2.41 -17.06 -6.05
N LEU A 53 -2.13 -15.77 -5.85
CA LEU A 53 -0.92 -15.13 -6.38
C LEU A 53 0.23 -15.19 -5.38
N GLU A 54 1.39 -15.61 -5.86
CA GLU A 54 2.66 -15.47 -5.15
C GLU A 54 3.09 -14.00 -5.17
N VAL A 55 3.52 -13.51 -4.02
CA VAL A 55 3.87 -12.11 -3.81
C VAL A 55 5.15 -11.97 -3.01
N VAL A 56 5.91 -10.92 -3.28
CA VAL A 56 7.09 -10.50 -2.51
C VAL A 56 6.75 -9.25 -1.71
N MET A 57 6.78 -9.38 -0.40
CA MET A 57 6.41 -8.31 0.54
C MET A 57 7.65 -7.75 1.22
N LEU A 58 7.82 -6.43 1.21
CA LEU A 58 8.87 -5.74 1.95
C LEU A 58 8.45 -5.58 3.41
N VAL A 59 9.29 -5.97 4.35
CA VAL A 59 9.10 -5.66 5.78
C VAL A 59 9.80 -4.33 6.06
N ASP A 60 9.03 -3.32 6.47
CA ASP A 60 9.51 -1.95 6.59
C ASP A 60 9.00 -1.26 7.86
N SER A 61 9.87 -1.21 8.87
CA SER A 61 9.59 -0.49 10.13
C SER A 61 9.53 1.02 9.96
N GLY A 62 9.95 1.57 8.81
CA GLY A 62 9.81 2.98 8.47
C GLY A 62 8.43 3.37 7.94
N SER A 63 7.53 2.40 7.74
CA SER A 63 6.16 2.61 7.30
C SER A 63 5.18 2.35 8.45
N THR A 64 4.18 3.22 8.63
CA THR A 64 3.20 3.05 9.72
C THR A 64 2.11 2.06 9.37
N HIS A 65 1.72 1.91 8.10
CA HIS A 65 0.67 0.98 7.71
C HIS A 65 1.15 0.03 6.62
N ASN A 66 0.35 -0.98 6.29
CA ASN A 66 0.64 -1.83 5.15
C ASN A 66 0.11 -1.22 3.86
N PHE A 67 0.85 -1.44 2.78
CA PHE A 67 0.52 -0.96 1.45
C PHE A 67 0.54 -2.11 0.45
N LEU A 68 -0.36 -2.11 -0.52
CA LEU A 68 -0.44 -3.11 -1.59
C LEU A 68 -0.27 -2.39 -2.93
N ASP A 69 0.50 -2.98 -3.84
CA ASP A 69 0.70 -2.40 -5.16
C ASP A 69 -0.63 -2.30 -5.92
N TYR A 70 -0.83 -1.15 -6.56
CA TYR A 70 -2.04 -0.85 -7.32
C TYR A 70 -2.31 -1.83 -8.47
N ASN A 71 -1.27 -2.33 -9.16
CA ASN A 71 -1.47 -3.29 -10.24
C ASN A 71 -1.84 -4.66 -9.69
N LEU A 72 -1.20 -5.09 -8.61
CA LEU A 72 -1.56 -6.33 -7.94
C LEU A 72 -3.00 -6.29 -7.42
N ALA A 73 -3.41 -5.18 -6.80
CA ALA A 73 -4.79 -4.94 -6.35
C ALA A 73 -5.81 -5.16 -7.49
N LYS A 74 -5.52 -4.63 -8.70
CA LYS A 74 -6.36 -4.83 -9.89
C LYS A 74 -6.49 -6.28 -10.30
N VAL A 75 -5.37 -7.03 -10.31
CA VAL A 75 -5.36 -8.45 -10.69
C VAL A 75 -6.14 -9.28 -9.68
N LEU A 76 -5.95 -9.00 -8.39
CA LEU A 76 -6.60 -9.73 -7.30
C LEU A 76 -8.11 -9.54 -7.28
N LYS A 77 -8.67 -8.52 -7.96
CA LYS A 77 -10.11 -8.19 -7.99
C LYS A 77 -10.72 -8.24 -6.59
N LEU A 78 -9.97 -7.81 -5.58
CA LEU A 78 -10.47 -7.75 -4.22
C LEU A 78 -11.61 -6.71 -4.18
N PRO A 79 -12.67 -6.94 -3.39
CA PRO A 79 -13.71 -5.94 -3.19
C PRO A 79 -13.11 -4.76 -2.40
N TYR A 80 -12.86 -3.63 -3.05
CA TYR A 80 -12.43 -2.40 -2.36
C TYR A 80 -13.64 -1.48 -2.21
N LYS A 81 -13.66 -0.73 -1.11
CA LYS A 81 -14.61 0.38 -0.97
C LYS A 81 -14.12 1.55 -1.83
N ARG A 82 -14.72 1.69 -3.01
CA ARG A 82 -14.53 2.88 -3.86
C ARG A 82 -14.93 4.13 -3.09
N GLY A 83 -14.15 5.19 -3.24
CA GLY A 83 -14.45 6.51 -2.65
C GLY A 83 -13.74 6.79 -1.34
N PHE A 84 -12.78 5.95 -0.94
CA PHE A 84 -11.94 6.21 0.23
C PHE A 84 -10.64 6.90 -0.19
N ARG A 85 -10.68 8.23 -0.29
CA ARG A 85 -9.46 9.02 -0.46
C ARG A 85 -8.88 9.38 0.90
N LYS A 86 -7.72 8.83 1.23
CA LYS A 86 -6.93 9.25 2.40
C LYS A 86 -5.59 9.80 1.91
N GLU A 87 -5.09 10.82 2.58
CA GLU A 87 -3.76 11.34 2.34
C GLU A 87 -2.74 10.36 2.93
N VAL A 88 -1.74 9.97 2.13
CA VAL A 88 -0.60 9.15 2.55
C VAL A 88 0.63 10.04 2.50
N THR A 89 1.32 10.17 3.63
CA THR A 89 2.56 10.93 3.72
C THR A 89 3.72 10.04 3.32
N VAL A 90 4.50 10.46 2.34
CA VAL A 90 5.80 9.85 2.05
C VAL A 90 6.83 10.43 3.01
N ALA A 91 7.81 9.63 3.43
CA ALA A 91 8.84 10.08 4.38
C ALA A 91 9.64 11.33 3.96
N ASN A 92 9.60 11.74 2.68
CA ASN A 92 10.16 13.02 2.20
C ASN A 92 9.22 14.23 2.46
N ARG A 93 8.12 14.03 3.19
CA ARG A 93 7.05 15.00 3.49
C ARG A 93 6.19 15.40 2.28
N GLU A 94 6.34 14.73 1.14
CA GLU A 94 5.36 14.84 0.06
C GLU A 94 4.14 14.00 0.42
N ALA A 95 2.96 14.53 0.15
CA ALA A 95 1.72 13.82 0.35
C ALA A 95 1.18 13.29 -0.97
N ILE A 96 0.77 12.02 -0.97
CA ILE A 96 0.13 11.37 -2.10
C ILE A 96 -1.25 10.90 -1.64
N CYS A 97 -2.26 11.17 -2.45
CA CYS A 97 -3.58 10.63 -2.19
C CYS A 97 -3.64 9.14 -2.59
N THR A 98 -3.98 8.25 -1.65
CA THR A 98 -4.47 6.90 -2.01
C THR A 98 -5.95 6.99 -2.36
N ALA A 99 -6.37 6.26 -3.39
CA ALA A 99 -7.77 6.21 -3.81
C ALA A 99 -8.60 5.15 -3.09
N ASP A 100 -7.95 4.10 -2.55
CA ASP A 100 -8.61 2.87 -2.14
C ASP A 100 -7.86 2.17 -0.99
N TYR A 101 -8.56 1.25 -0.32
CA TYR A 101 -8.02 0.40 0.73
C TYR A 101 -8.78 -0.95 0.79
N TYR A 102 -8.10 -2.03 1.23
CA TYR A 102 -8.69 -3.33 1.56
C TYR A 102 -8.65 -3.70 3.05
N LYS A 103 -9.82 -4.00 3.64
CA LYS A 103 -9.93 -4.58 5.00
C LYS A 103 -9.77 -6.09 4.98
N GLY A 104 -9.10 -6.62 6.00
CA GLY A 104 -9.11 -8.04 6.31
C GLY A 104 -8.62 -8.94 5.18
N VAL A 105 -7.57 -8.51 4.48
CA VAL A 105 -6.89 -9.31 3.48
C VAL A 105 -6.15 -10.44 4.18
N GLU A 106 -6.56 -11.67 3.90
CA GLU A 106 -5.85 -12.85 4.36
C GLU A 106 -4.65 -13.15 3.46
N TRP A 107 -3.49 -13.40 4.07
CA TRP A 107 -2.29 -13.81 3.38
C TRP A 107 -1.48 -14.79 4.22
N PRO A 108 -1.25 -16.03 3.72
CA PRO A 108 -0.35 -16.96 4.37
C PRO A 108 1.11 -16.70 4.02
N VAL A 109 1.98 -16.95 5.00
CA VAL A 109 3.42 -17.14 4.84
C VAL A 109 3.80 -18.41 5.59
N GLN A 110 4.38 -19.37 4.87
CA GLN A 110 4.70 -20.69 5.42
C GLN A 110 3.47 -21.32 6.11
N SER A 111 3.56 -21.66 7.40
CA SER A 111 2.48 -22.26 8.19
C SER A 111 1.62 -21.25 8.95
N VAL A 112 1.87 -19.94 8.79
CA VAL A 112 1.18 -18.88 9.53
C VAL A 112 0.26 -18.11 8.59
N ARG A 113 -0.96 -17.80 9.06
CA ARG A 113 -1.93 -16.96 8.35
C ARG A 113 -2.05 -15.62 9.03
N PHE A 114 -1.96 -14.56 8.25
CA PHE A 114 -2.17 -13.19 8.69
C PHE A 114 -3.45 -12.65 8.07
N ILE A 115 -4.14 -11.80 8.81
CA ILE A 115 -5.27 -11.01 8.31
C ILE A 115 -4.92 -9.56 8.57
N THR A 116 -4.63 -8.81 7.52
CA THR A 116 -4.22 -7.42 7.64
C THR A 116 -4.95 -6.52 6.66
N ASN A 117 -4.64 -5.26 6.80
CA ASN A 117 -5.34 -4.12 6.26
C ASN A 117 -4.35 -3.39 5.34
N PHE A 118 -4.74 -3.08 4.10
CA PHE A 118 -3.81 -2.53 3.10
C PHE A 118 -4.34 -1.27 2.43
N PHE A 119 -3.57 -0.19 2.47
CA PHE A 119 -3.76 0.97 1.59
C PHE A 119 -3.22 0.67 0.19
N ILE A 120 -3.84 1.22 -0.84
CA ILE A 120 -3.44 0.96 -2.22
C ILE A 120 -2.58 2.10 -2.75
N LEU A 121 -1.34 1.80 -3.13
CA LEU A 121 -0.42 2.79 -3.67
C LEU A 121 0.36 2.16 -4.83
N PRO A 122 0.75 2.92 -5.87
CA PRO A 122 1.77 2.44 -6.79
C PRO A 122 3.07 2.20 -6.02
N LEU A 123 3.51 0.95 -5.97
CA LEU A 123 4.77 0.56 -5.35
C LEU A 123 5.77 0.20 -6.44
N HIS A 124 7.03 0.57 -6.21
CA HIS A 124 8.11 0.09 -7.06
C HIS A 124 8.79 -1.11 -6.39
N GLY A 125 9.19 -2.11 -7.17
CA GLY A 125 10.09 -3.18 -6.72
C GLY A 125 9.53 -4.24 -5.76
N CYS A 126 8.31 -4.10 -5.22
CA CYS A 126 7.64 -5.12 -4.40
C CYS A 126 6.12 -5.12 -4.62
N ASP A 127 5.48 -6.21 -4.20
CA ASP A 127 4.05 -6.42 -4.35
C ASP A 127 3.25 -5.81 -3.19
N ALA A 128 3.84 -5.80 -1.99
CA ALA A 128 3.29 -5.16 -0.81
C ALA A 128 4.40 -4.68 0.13
N VAL A 129 4.04 -3.75 1.02
CA VAL A 129 4.85 -3.25 2.13
C VAL A 129 4.12 -3.61 3.42
N LEU A 130 4.82 -4.23 4.35
CA LEU A 130 4.36 -4.55 5.70
C LEU A 130 4.96 -3.51 6.65
N GLY A 131 4.10 -2.62 7.13
CA GLY A 131 4.45 -1.58 8.10
C GLY A 131 4.30 -2.05 9.54
N VAL A 132 4.36 -1.11 10.46
CA VAL A 132 4.26 -1.36 11.92
C VAL A 132 2.81 -1.61 12.36
N GLN A 133 1.86 -0.94 11.71
CA GLN A 133 0.44 -0.72 12.06
C GLN A 133 0.23 0.08 13.35
#